data_AF-A0A7S1ACF8-F1
#
_entry.id   AF-A0A7S1ACF8-F1
#
_cell.length_a   1.000
_cell.length_b   1.000
_cell.length_c   1.000
_cell.angle_alpha   90.00
_cell.angle_beta   90.00
_cell.angle_gamma   90.00
#
_symmetry.space_group_name_H-M   'P 1'
#
loop_
_entity.id
_entity.type
_entity.pdbx_description
1 polymer ?
#
loop_
_entity_poly.entity_id
_entity_poly.type
_entity_poly.pdbx_seq_one_letter_code
_entity_poly.pdbx_strand_id
1 'polypeptide(L)'
;FWLKFSNKCWLAWSSNNLSPRMGSVVRHIFLLCVAFATLRSLGARVQVDLEETDHRADIAAGPSLLSRARPKVAHIETGTLHTTKYNGHWLCDRTEGDFDGFLRAKKMNWFMRKMFHHINYGAGKMRAELTIAPDFSTMTMITRAPMYKDDTTYPLDNSKYKTKSIDGQNIWAMLRWDGDDILANTEDGIDLRFFLYSDDEVHVVFTHSGVTCKQIYNRVE
;
A
#
# COMPACT_ATOMS: atom_id res chain seq x y z
N PHE A 1 44.27 60.90 1.58
CA PHE A 1 43.98 59.90 0.52
C PHE A 1 42.72 59.14 0.95
N TRP A 2 41.49 59.67 0.75
CA TRP A 2 40.62 59.61 -0.46
C TRP A 2 40.52 58.17 -1.01
N LEU A 3 39.38 57.48 -1.05
CA LEU A 3 38.02 57.90 -1.45
C LEU A 3 36.88 57.09 -0.80
N LYS A 4 35.82 57.84 -0.43
CA LYS A 4 34.42 57.40 -0.33
C LYS A 4 33.86 57.10 -1.72
N PHE A 5 32.96 56.12 -1.82
CA PHE A 5 31.87 56.17 -2.80
C PHE A 5 30.53 55.86 -2.11
N SER A 6 29.72 56.91 -2.03
CA SER A 6 28.27 56.86 -1.85
C SER A 6 27.68 57.08 -3.24
N ASN A 7 26.67 56.30 -3.63
CA ASN A 7 25.67 56.78 -4.56
C ASN A 7 24.31 56.17 -4.22
N LYS A 8 23.41 57.06 -3.84
CA LYS A 8 21.96 56.87 -3.85
C LYS A 8 21.51 56.84 -5.31
N CYS A 9 20.65 55.88 -5.68
CA CYS A 9 19.69 56.10 -6.76
C CYS A 9 18.33 55.59 -6.32
N TRP A 10 17.43 56.57 -6.18
CA TRP A 10 15.99 56.41 -6.16
C TRP A 10 15.53 55.71 -7.43
N LEU A 11 14.58 54.78 -7.30
CA LEU A 11 13.44 54.64 -8.21
C LEU A 11 12.32 53.94 -7.44
N ALA A 12 11.46 54.77 -6.87
CA ALA A 12 10.11 54.37 -6.49
C ALA A 12 9.38 53.99 -7.78
N TRP A 13 8.94 52.73 -7.87
CA TRP A 13 8.01 52.32 -8.91
C TRP A 13 6.67 52.02 -8.25
N SER A 14 5.76 52.95 -8.45
CA SER A 14 4.35 52.85 -8.08
C SER A 14 3.66 51.82 -8.98
N SER A 15 2.97 50.87 -8.39
CA SER A 15 1.92 50.10 -9.08
C SER A 15 0.65 50.10 -8.24
N ASN A 16 -0.10 51.20 -8.33
CA ASN A 16 -1.53 51.19 -8.07
C ASN A 16 -2.24 51.47 -9.40
N ASN A 17 -3.28 50.68 -9.63
CA ASN A 17 -4.33 50.81 -10.65
C ASN A 17 -4.05 50.24 -12.05
N LEU A 18 -4.34 48.95 -12.20
CA LEU A 18 -5.10 48.44 -13.33
C LEU A 18 -5.94 47.23 -12.91
N SER A 19 -7.17 47.56 -12.52
CA SER A 19 -8.47 46.91 -12.74
C SER A 19 -8.68 45.37 -12.63
N PRO A 20 -9.90 44.96 -12.24
CA PRO A 20 -10.20 43.67 -11.67
C PRO A 20 -10.82 42.75 -12.72
N ARG A 21 -10.13 41.68 -13.10
CA ARG A 21 -10.72 40.52 -13.81
C ARG A 21 -9.65 39.47 -14.02
N MET A 22 -9.55 38.51 -13.11
CA MET A 22 -9.32 37.11 -13.47
C MET A 22 -9.54 36.23 -12.24
N GLY A 23 -10.79 35.79 -12.13
CA GLY A 23 -11.13 34.42 -11.80
C GLY A 23 -10.54 33.84 -10.52
N SER A 24 -11.27 34.07 -9.43
CA SER A 24 -11.39 33.20 -8.26
C SER A 24 -11.90 31.78 -8.63
N VAL A 25 -11.21 31.10 -9.55
CA VAL A 25 -11.53 29.74 -10.02
C VAL A 25 -10.39 28.76 -9.71
N VAL A 26 -9.14 29.23 -9.64
CA VAL A 26 -8.00 28.35 -9.32
C VAL A 26 -7.88 28.07 -7.82
N ARG A 27 -8.45 28.91 -6.95
CA ARG A 27 -8.54 28.66 -5.50
C ARG A 27 -9.72 27.78 -5.07
N HIS A 28 -10.70 27.55 -5.94
CA HIS A 28 -11.88 26.71 -5.65
C HIS A 28 -11.77 25.29 -6.21
N ILE A 29 -10.78 24.99 -7.07
CA ILE A 29 -10.46 23.62 -7.50
C ILE A 29 -9.58 22.89 -6.47
N PHE A 30 -8.90 23.62 -5.59
CA PHE A 30 -8.15 23.03 -4.47
C PHE A 30 -9.01 22.63 -3.25
N LEU A 31 -10.30 23.01 -3.24
CA LEU A 31 -11.25 22.74 -2.14
C LEU A 31 -12.39 21.78 -2.52
N LEU A 32 -12.32 21.19 -3.72
CA LEU A 32 -13.31 20.23 -4.23
C LEU A 32 -12.81 18.77 -4.28
N CYS A 33 -11.64 18.48 -3.70
CA CYS A 33 -11.16 17.10 -3.49
C CYS A 33 -11.51 16.53 -2.11
N VAL A 34 -12.17 17.30 -1.23
CA VAL A 34 -12.68 16.82 0.06
C VAL A 34 -14.10 16.23 -0.06
N ALA A 35 -14.78 16.41 -1.20
CA ALA A 35 -16.16 15.93 -1.41
C ALA A 35 -16.27 14.43 -1.78
N PHE A 36 -15.17 13.70 -1.93
CA PHE A 36 -15.20 12.23 -2.08
C PHE A 36 -14.70 11.47 -0.84
N ALA A 37 -14.35 12.19 0.23
CA ALA A 37 -14.01 11.59 1.52
C ALA A 37 -15.22 11.37 2.45
N THR A 38 -16.44 11.75 2.04
CA THR A 38 -17.68 11.54 2.82
C THR A 38 -18.68 10.56 2.17
N LEU A 39 -18.30 9.87 1.09
CA LEU A 39 -19.17 8.89 0.41
C LEU A 39 -18.77 7.42 0.62
N ARG A 40 -18.17 7.12 1.77
CA ARG A 40 -18.23 5.79 2.42
C ARG A 40 -18.30 5.92 3.94
N SER A 41 -19.36 6.56 4.46
CA SER A 41 -19.78 6.38 5.87
C SER A 41 -21.25 5.93 6.00
N LEU A 42 -21.80 5.32 4.96
CA LEU A 42 -23.11 4.67 4.99
C LEU A 42 -22.95 3.31 4.31
N GLY A 43 -22.91 2.25 5.12
CA GLY A 43 -22.85 0.87 4.62
C GLY A 43 -22.16 -0.10 5.57
N ALA A 44 -22.92 -0.57 6.56
CA ALA A 44 -22.72 -1.81 7.30
C ALA A 44 -21.49 -1.91 8.22
N ARG A 45 -21.73 -1.59 9.50
CA ARG A 45 -21.36 -2.54 10.56
C ARG A 45 -22.02 -3.87 10.19
N VAL A 46 -21.25 -4.81 9.67
CA VAL A 46 -21.67 -6.21 9.60
C VAL A 46 -21.54 -6.72 11.04
N GLN A 47 -22.61 -6.58 11.82
CA GLN A 47 -22.89 -7.62 12.80
C GLN A 47 -23.12 -8.88 11.99
N VAL A 48 -22.23 -9.85 12.18
CA VAL A 48 -22.46 -11.22 11.75
C VAL A 48 -23.55 -11.75 12.68
N ASP A 49 -24.81 -11.50 12.33
CA ASP A 49 -25.90 -12.28 12.88
C ASP A 49 -25.77 -13.67 12.25
N LEU A 50 -25.23 -14.60 13.04
CA LEU A 50 -25.35 -16.02 12.80
C LEU A 50 -26.84 -16.38 12.93
N GLU A 51 -27.59 -16.26 11.85
CA GLU A 51 -28.82 -17.03 11.70
C GLU A 51 -28.44 -18.49 11.46
N GLU A 52 -28.47 -19.25 12.55
CA GLU A 52 -28.43 -20.69 12.62
C GLU A 52 -29.66 -21.26 11.87
N THR A 53 -29.50 -21.52 10.57
CA THR A 53 -30.50 -22.26 9.79
C THR A 53 -30.23 -23.75 9.96
N ASP A 54 -30.94 -24.35 10.92
CA ASP A 54 -30.96 -25.80 11.16
C ASP A 54 -31.69 -26.52 10.02
N HIS A 55 -30.94 -26.87 8.97
CA HIS A 55 -31.37 -27.81 7.94
C HIS A 55 -30.87 -29.21 8.30
N ARG A 56 -31.58 -29.85 9.21
CA ARG A 56 -31.46 -31.26 9.54
C ARG A 56 -31.98 -32.12 8.39
N ALA A 57 -31.12 -32.36 7.41
CA ALA A 57 -31.30 -33.42 6.43
C ALA A 57 -30.55 -34.67 6.90
N ASP A 58 -31.30 -35.72 7.23
CA ASP A 58 -30.78 -37.04 7.54
C ASP A 58 -30.11 -37.65 6.30
N ILE A 59 -28.79 -37.46 6.19
CA ILE A 59 -27.97 -38.09 5.15
C ILE A 59 -27.40 -39.39 5.73
N ALA A 60 -27.80 -40.51 5.12
CA ALA A 60 -27.33 -41.84 5.42
C ALA A 60 -25.79 -41.91 5.42
N ALA A 61 -25.24 -42.58 6.44
CA ALA A 61 -23.81 -42.77 6.67
C ALA A 61 -23.15 -43.56 5.53
N GLY A 62 -22.66 -42.84 4.52
CA GLY A 62 -21.74 -43.37 3.52
C GLY A 62 -20.34 -43.59 4.12
N PRO A 63 -19.55 -44.56 3.60
CA PRO A 63 -18.21 -44.83 4.08
C PRO A 63 -17.32 -43.60 3.95
N SER A 64 -16.63 -43.29 5.05
CA SER A 64 -15.79 -42.10 5.24
C SER A 64 -14.67 -41.99 4.20
N LEU A 65 -14.93 -41.25 3.12
CA LEU A 65 -13.94 -40.85 2.10
C LEU A 65 -13.27 -39.51 2.43
N LEU A 66 -13.48 -38.98 3.64
CA LEU A 66 -12.92 -37.71 4.12
C LEU A 66 -11.77 -37.92 5.12
N SER A 67 -10.96 -38.96 4.96
CA SER A 67 -9.53 -38.79 5.26
C SER A 67 -8.90 -37.98 4.11
N ARG A 68 -9.37 -36.74 3.95
CA ARG A 68 -8.67 -35.75 3.16
C ARG A 68 -7.39 -35.55 3.95
N ALA A 69 -6.32 -36.22 3.51
CA ALA A 69 -4.98 -36.00 4.06
C ALA A 69 -4.86 -34.50 4.24
N ARG A 70 -4.72 -34.05 5.51
CA ARG A 70 -4.38 -32.65 5.77
C ARG A 70 -3.27 -32.36 4.79
N PRO A 71 -3.41 -31.32 3.92
CA PRO A 71 -2.34 -31.00 2.99
C PRO A 71 -1.08 -31.04 3.85
N LYS A 72 -0.16 -31.95 3.51
CA LYS A 72 1.13 -32.05 4.20
C LYS A 72 1.53 -30.61 4.31
N VAL A 73 1.51 -30.08 5.54
CA VAL A 73 2.01 -28.75 5.83
C VAL A 73 3.35 -28.84 5.14
N ALA A 74 3.48 -28.16 3.99
CA ALA A 74 4.77 -28.07 3.34
C ALA A 74 5.66 -27.71 4.50
N HIS A 75 6.77 -28.42 4.68
CA HIS A 75 7.70 -28.08 5.72
C HIS A 75 8.15 -26.66 5.34
N ILE A 76 7.36 -25.67 5.76
CA ILE A 76 7.61 -24.26 5.69
C ILE A 76 8.82 -24.27 6.57
N GLU A 77 10.00 -24.18 5.95
CA GLU A 77 11.22 -23.86 6.65
C GLU A 77 10.89 -22.57 7.37
N THR A 78 10.46 -22.76 8.61
CA THR A 78 9.79 -21.77 9.43
C THR A 78 10.85 -20.71 9.61
N GLY A 79 10.51 -19.47 9.23
CA GLY A 79 11.47 -18.41 8.95
C GLY A 79 12.70 -18.44 9.85
N THR A 80 13.88 -18.34 9.26
CA THR A 80 15.14 -18.32 10.01
C THR A 80 15.20 -17.11 10.95
N LEU A 81 16.17 -17.03 11.87
CA LEU A 81 16.40 -15.80 12.65
C LEU A 81 16.49 -14.55 11.74
N HIS A 82 16.88 -14.73 10.47
CA HIS A 82 16.92 -13.68 9.46
C HIS A 82 15.56 -13.06 9.17
N THR A 83 14.47 -13.81 9.22
CA THR A 83 13.12 -13.28 8.93
C THR A 83 12.62 -12.35 10.04
N THR A 84 13.14 -12.46 11.26
CA THR A 84 12.82 -11.47 12.31
C THR A 84 13.35 -10.07 11.97
N LYS A 85 14.30 -9.95 11.04
CA LYS A 85 14.83 -8.66 10.57
C LYS A 85 13.80 -7.84 9.78
N TYR A 86 12.72 -8.43 9.27
CA TYR A 86 11.64 -7.61 8.70
C TYR A 86 10.96 -6.73 9.76
N ASN A 87 11.03 -7.11 11.04
CA ASN A 87 10.38 -6.35 12.10
C ASN A 87 10.97 -4.96 12.24
N GLY A 88 10.11 -3.95 12.39
CA GLY A 88 10.50 -2.56 12.65
C GLY A 88 9.77 -1.55 11.77
N HIS A 89 10.27 -0.32 11.80
CA HIS A 89 9.73 0.78 11.03
C HIS A 89 10.56 1.03 9.78
N TRP A 90 9.86 1.31 8.69
CA TRP A 90 10.40 1.39 7.35
C TRP A 90 9.88 2.67 6.68
N LEU A 91 10.75 3.43 6.04
CA LEU A 91 10.39 4.57 5.22
C LEU A 91 10.70 4.24 3.76
N CYS A 92 9.70 4.41 2.88
CA CYS A 92 9.92 4.29 1.44
C CYS A 92 10.89 5.41 1.01
N ASP A 93 12.12 5.04 0.68
CA ASP A 93 13.18 5.96 0.28
C ASP A 93 12.95 6.40 -1.17
N ARG A 94 12.83 5.42 -2.07
CA ARG A 94 12.69 5.64 -3.51
C ARG A 94 11.83 4.60 -4.19
N THR A 95 11.41 4.93 -5.40
CA THR A 95 10.66 4.07 -6.30
C THR A 95 11.40 3.91 -7.62
N GLU A 96 11.48 2.68 -8.12
CA GLU A 96 12.17 2.30 -9.35
C GLU A 96 11.21 1.58 -10.31
N GLY A 97 11.50 1.64 -11.62
CA GLY A 97 10.69 1.02 -12.66
C GLY A 97 9.51 1.90 -13.13
N ASP A 98 8.67 1.32 -14.00
CA ASP A 98 7.56 2.05 -14.63
C ASP A 98 6.27 1.98 -13.79
N PHE A 99 6.21 2.79 -12.73
CA PHE A 99 5.02 2.86 -11.87
C PHE A 99 3.78 3.35 -12.62
N ASP A 100 3.90 4.33 -13.52
CA ASP A 100 2.72 4.80 -14.26
C ASP A 100 2.21 3.72 -15.24
N GLY A 101 3.11 2.99 -15.90
CA GLY A 101 2.78 1.82 -16.70
C GLY A 101 2.11 0.72 -15.89
N PHE A 102 2.61 0.42 -14.69
CA PHE A 102 1.99 -0.54 -13.76
C PHE A 102 0.55 -0.12 -13.42
N LEU A 103 0.35 1.16 -13.08
CA LEU A 103 -0.97 1.70 -12.77
C LEU A 103 -1.91 1.74 -13.98
N ARG A 104 -1.40 1.92 -15.20
CA ARG A 104 -2.18 1.79 -16.44
C ARG A 104 -2.58 0.34 -16.69
N ALA A 105 -1.68 -0.62 -16.49
CA ALA A 105 -1.97 -2.04 -16.61
C ALA A 105 -3.08 -2.46 -15.63
N LYS A 106 -3.05 -1.90 -14.41
CA LYS A 106 -4.13 -1.99 -13.41
C LYS A 106 -5.43 -1.26 -13.78
N LYS A 107 -5.52 -0.68 -14.98
CA LYS A 107 -6.67 0.09 -15.47
C LYS A 107 -7.06 1.25 -14.55
N MET A 108 -6.12 1.76 -13.75
CA MET A 108 -6.42 2.85 -12.83
C MET A 108 -6.64 4.14 -13.63
N ASN A 109 -7.65 4.92 -13.27
CA ASN A 109 -8.01 6.13 -14.01
C ASN A 109 -6.87 7.19 -14.00
N TRP A 110 -6.84 8.06 -15.01
CA TRP A 110 -5.77 9.06 -15.18
C TRP A 110 -5.60 9.97 -13.97
N PHE A 111 -6.71 10.39 -13.34
CA PHE A 111 -6.68 11.29 -12.20
C PHE A 111 -5.94 10.66 -11.01
N MET A 112 -6.30 9.42 -10.64
CA MET A 112 -5.62 8.69 -9.56
C MET A 112 -4.14 8.50 -9.86
N ARG A 113 -3.76 8.16 -11.10
CA ARG A 113 -2.33 8.02 -11.47
C ARG A 113 -1.55 9.32 -11.28
N LYS A 114 -2.14 10.47 -11.61
CA LYS A 114 -1.51 11.78 -11.35
C LYS A 114 -1.39 12.09 -9.87
N MET A 115 -2.36 11.69 -9.05
CA MET A 115 -2.25 11.78 -7.60
C MET A 115 -1.07 10.95 -7.07
N PHE A 116 -0.93 9.70 -7.50
CA PHE A 116 0.21 8.84 -7.14
C PHE A 116 1.56 9.43 -7.59
N HIS A 117 1.62 9.98 -8.80
CA HIS A 117 2.81 10.66 -9.29
C HIS A 117 3.17 11.88 -8.43
N HIS A 118 2.20 12.69 -8.02
CA HIS A 118 2.44 13.88 -7.18
C HIS A 118 2.96 13.53 -5.77
N ILE A 119 2.64 12.33 -5.27
CA ILE A 119 3.21 11.81 -4.02
C ILE A 119 4.49 10.99 -4.25
N ASN A 120 5.13 11.11 -5.43
CA ASN A 120 6.32 10.35 -5.82
C ASN A 120 6.17 8.84 -5.59
N TYR A 121 4.96 8.33 -5.81
CA TYR A 121 4.59 6.92 -5.58
C TYR A 121 4.93 6.42 -4.15
N GLY A 122 4.93 7.32 -3.16
CA GLY A 122 5.23 7.02 -1.77
C GLY A 122 6.65 7.34 -1.31
N ALA A 123 7.58 7.64 -2.23
CA ALA A 123 8.97 7.98 -1.88
C ALA A 123 9.03 9.21 -0.94
N GLY A 124 9.74 9.05 0.17
CA GLY A 124 9.88 10.01 1.28
C GLY A 124 8.62 10.25 2.10
N LYS A 125 7.50 9.59 1.79
CA LYS A 125 6.17 9.92 2.36
C LYS A 125 5.47 8.72 3.00
N MET A 126 5.73 7.52 2.51
CA MET A 126 5.09 6.30 2.98
C MET A 126 5.95 5.61 4.03
N ARG A 127 5.35 5.34 5.19
CA ARG A 127 5.92 4.57 6.29
C ARG A 127 5.19 3.23 6.40
N ALA A 128 5.95 2.18 6.65
CA ALA A 128 5.43 0.86 6.98
C ALA A 128 6.02 0.42 8.33
N GLU A 129 5.21 -0.17 9.17
CA GLU A 129 5.65 -0.91 10.35
C GLU A 129 5.29 -2.36 10.12
N LEU A 130 6.30 -3.22 10.20
CA LEU A 130 6.17 -4.65 9.99
C LEU A 130 6.41 -5.37 11.31
N THR A 131 5.52 -6.30 11.62
CA THR A 131 5.62 -7.18 12.78
C THR A 131 5.24 -8.60 12.37
N ILE A 132 6.22 -9.48 12.34
CA ILE A 132 6.08 -10.91 12.08
C ILE A 132 5.91 -11.62 13.41
N ALA A 133 4.89 -12.47 13.49
CA ALA A 133 4.63 -13.25 14.69
C ALA A 133 5.78 -14.23 14.99
N PRO A 134 6.03 -14.57 16.27
CA PRO A 134 7.13 -15.47 16.65
C PRO A 134 7.06 -16.88 16.04
N ASP A 135 5.86 -17.32 15.64
CA ASP A 135 5.60 -18.60 14.96
C ASP A 135 5.69 -18.48 13.43
N PHE A 136 6.01 -17.29 12.92
CA PHE A 136 6.10 -16.94 11.49
C PHE A 136 4.82 -17.22 10.68
N SER A 137 3.69 -17.37 11.35
CA SER A 137 2.40 -17.69 10.72
C SER A 137 1.70 -16.45 10.16
N THR A 138 2.00 -15.27 10.71
CA THR A 138 1.35 -14.01 10.33
C THR A 138 2.33 -12.85 10.26
N MET A 139 2.01 -11.89 9.40
CA MET A 139 2.68 -10.59 9.29
C MET A 139 1.64 -9.49 9.47
N THR A 140 1.82 -8.65 10.49
CA THR A 140 1.07 -7.40 10.64
C THR A 140 1.82 -6.28 9.95
N MET A 141 1.14 -5.58 9.05
CA MET A 141 1.67 -4.42 8.34
C MET A 141 0.80 -3.21 8.61
N ILE A 142 1.40 -2.18 9.19
CA ILE A 142 0.76 -0.89 9.42
C ILE A 142 1.35 0.10 8.43
N THR A 143 0.56 0.49 7.43
CA THR A 143 0.99 1.44 6.40
C THR A 143 0.40 2.83 6.69
N ARG A 144 1.25 3.86 6.59
CA ARG A 144 0.90 5.26 6.76
C ARG A 144 1.44 6.07 5.58
N ALA A 145 0.56 6.79 4.89
CA ALA A 145 0.90 7.76 3.86
C ALA A 145 -0.01 9.00 4.00
N PRO A 146 0.30 10.15 3.38
CA PRO A 146 -0.42 11.41 3.62
C PRO A 146 -1.95 11.39 3.47
N MET A 147 -2.50 10.42 2.72
CA MET A 147 -3.95 10.26 2.52
C MET A 147 -4.41 8.80 2.66
N TYR A 148 -3.56 7.93 3.20
CA TYR A 148 -3.85 6.50 3.27
C TYR A 148 -3.32 5.92 4.58
N LYS A 149 -4.18 5.15 5.24
CA LYS A 149 -3.88 4.47 6.48
C LYS A 149 -4.44 3.06 6.36
N ASP A 150 -3.56 2.08 6.52
CA ASP A 150 -3.95 0.67 6.56
C ASP A 150 -3.28 -0.01 7.75
N ASP A 151 -3.97 -1.01 8.29
CA ASP A 151 -3.56 -1.78 9.44
C ASP A 151 -4.15 -3.17 9.24
N THR A 152 -3.32 -4.07 8.69
CA THR A 152 -3.77 -5.38 8.26
C THR A 152 -2.80 -6.46 8.71
N THR A 153 -3.34 -7.54 9.25
CA THR A 153 -2.60 -8.78 9.53
C THR A 153 -2.85 -9.78 8.42
N TYR A 154 -1.77 -10.27 7.82
CA TYR A 154 -1.77 -11.21 6.73
C TYR A 154 -1.32 -12.60 7.19
N PRO A 155 -2.04 -13.67 6.85
CA PRO A 155 -1.55 -15.03 7.03
C PRO A 155 -0.43 -15.34 6.02
N LEU A 156 0.63 -16.01 6.48
CA LEU A 156 1.81 -16.41 5.68
C LEU A 156 1.79 -17.91 5.35
N ASP A 157 0.62 -18.55 5.44
CA ASP A 157 0.39 -19.98 5.22
C ASP A 157 -0.14 -20.31 3.82
N ASN A 158 -0.08 -19.33 2.90
CA ASN A 158 -0.64 -19.40 1.55
C ASN A 158 -2.18 -19.53 1.51
N SER A 159 -2.88 -19.29 2.63
CA SER A 159 -4.34 -19.25 2.64
C SER A 159 -4.87 -17.96 1.98
N LYS A 160 -6.06 -18.06 1.41
CA LYS A 160 -6.74 -16.90 0.84
C LYS A 160 -7.32 -16.04 1.96
N TYR A 161 -7.01 -14.76 1.93
CA TYR A 161 -7.64 -13.77 2.81
C TYR A 161 -8.18 -12.60 2.00
N LYS A 162 -9.20 -11.94 2.55
CA LYS A 162 -9.87 -10.82 1.89
C LYS A 162 -9.14 -9.53 2.24
N THR A 163 -8.82 -8.73 1.23
CA THR A 163 -8.19 -7.42 1.40
C THR A 163 -8.73 -6.42 0.39
N LYS A 164 -8.23 -5.18 0.42
CA LYS A 164 -8.58 -4.14 -0.54
C LYS A 164 -7.43 -3.91 -1.50
N SER A 165 -7.73 -3.91 -2.80
CA SER A 165 -6.79 -3.47 -3.82
C SER A 165 -6.59 -1.94 -3.73
N ILE A 166 -5.61 -1.43 -4.47
CA ILE A 166 -5.25 -0.01 -4.50
C ILE A 166 -6.38 0.90 -4.99
N ASP A 167 -7.32 0.34 -5.76
CA ASP A 167 -8.53 1.02 -6.24
C ASP A 167 -9.70 0.95 -5.24
N GLY A 168 -9.51 0.29 -4.10
CA GLY A 168 -10.51 0.12 -3.04
C GLY A 168 -11.51 -1.02 -3.28
N GLN A 169 -11.32 -1.85 -4.31
CA GLN A 169 -12.09 -3.07 -4.52
C GLN A 169 -11.67 -4.16 -3.54
N ASN A 170 -12.62 -4.99 -3.09
CA ASN A 170 -12.29 -6.17 -2.31
C ASN A 170 -11.74 -7.25 -3.24
N ILE A 171 -10.59 -7.81 -2.89
CA ILE A 171 -9.91 -8.88 -3.62
C ILE A 171 -9.47 -9.97 -2.65
N TRP A 172 -9.23 -11.16 -3.18
CA TRP A 172 -8.51 -12.19 -2.45
C TRP A 172 -7.00 -12.08 -2.69
N ALA A 173 -6.22 -12.28 -1.63
CA ALA A 173 -4.77 -12.35 -1.70
C ALA A 173 -4.28 -13.58 -0.93
N MET A 174 -3.07 -14.04 -1.25
CA MET A 174 -2.38 -15.15 -0.60
C MET A 174 -0.94 -14.72 -0.36
N LEU A 175 -0.46 -14.82 0.88
CA LEU A 175 0.94 -14.60 1.22
C LEU A 175 1.57 -15.89 1.72
N ARG A 176 2.86 -16.06 1.42
CA ARG A 176 3.65 -17.18 1.91
C ARG A 176 5.12 -16.83 1.98
N TRP A 177 5.85 -17.59 2.79
CA TRP A 177 7.30 -17.63 2.72
C TRP A 177 7.77 -18.35 1.45
N ASP A 178 8.89 -17.87 0.90
CA ASP A 178 9.70 -18.52 -0.14
C ASP A 178 11.17 -18.35 0.25
N GLY A 179 11.69 -19.28 1.06
CA GLY A 179 12.95 -19.10 1.76
C GLY A 179 12.87 -17.93 2.76
N ASP A 180 13.79 -16.97 2.64
CA ASP A 180 13.82 -15.77 3.49
C ASP A 180 12.94 -14.61 2.96
N ASP A 181 12.23 -14.83 1.85
CA ASP A 181 11.40 -13.83 1.20
C ASP A 181 9.92 -14.06 1.45
N ILE A 182 9.12 -13.00 1.35
CA ILE A 182 7.66 -13.10 1.40
C ILE A 182 7.12 -12.87 0.00
N LEU A 183 6.40 -13.86 -0.53
CA LEU A 183 5.65 -13.75 -1.77
C LEU A 183 4.19 -13.46 -1.47
N ALA A 184 3.61 -12.55 -2.25
CA ALA A 184 2.17 -12.35 -2.29
C ALA A 184 1.66 -12.50 -3.72
N ASN A 185 0.52 -13.16 -3.87
CA ASN A 185 -0.22 -13.20 -5.12
C ASN A 185 -1.64 -12.69 -4.86
N THR A 186 -2.12 -11.79 -5.70
CA THR A 186 -3.48 -11.25 -5.61
C THR A 186 -4.35 -11.78 -6.75
N GLU A 187 -5.65 -11.89 -6.50
CA GLU A 187 -6.65 -12.32 -7.48
C GLU A 187 -6.68 -11.42 -8.73
N ASP A 188 -6.35 -10.15 -8.56
CA ASP A 188 -6.26 -9.18 -9.65
C ASP A 188 -4.91 -9.22 -10.40
N GLY A 189 -4.13 -10.28 -10.18
CA GLY A 189 -2.96 -10.66 -10.96
C GLY A 189 -1.69 -9.87 -10.63
N ILE A 190 -1.57 -9.34 -9.41
CA ILE A 190 -0.33 -8.72 -8.95
C ILE A 190 0.49 -9.78 -8.20
N ASP A 191 1.74 -9.91 -8.61
CA ASP A 191 2.74 -10.66 -7.88
C ASP A 191 3.61 -9.67 -7.10
N LEU A 192 3.72 -9.87 -5.80
CA LEU A 192 4.60 -9.11 -4.93
C LEU A 192 5.69 -10.00 -4.33
N ARG A 193 6.88 -9.45 -4.17
CA ARG A 193 7.98 -10.07 -3.44
C ARG A 193 8.60 -9.04 -2.49
N PHE A 194 8.62 -9.38 -1.20
CA PHE A 194 9.38 -8.68 -0.17
C PHE A 194 10.67 -9.46 0.07
N PHE A 195 11.80 -8.78 -0.01
CA PHE A 195 13.09 -9.37 0.31
C PHE A 195 13.98 -8.36 1.02
N LEU A 196 14.79 -8.84 1.95
CA LEU A 196 15.83 -8.06 2.62
C LEU A 196 17.04 -7.98 1.69
N TYR A 197 17.40 -6.77 1.28
CA TYR A 197 18.66 -6.52 0.57
C TYR A 197 19.82 -6.39 1.56
N SER A 198 19.54 -5.79 2.71
CA SER A 198 20.43 -5.71 3.87
C SER A 198 19.61 -5.62 5.15
N ASP A 199 20.26 -5.57 6.31
CA ASP A 199 19.59 -5.45 7.61
C ASP A 199 18.78 -4.15 7.74
N ASP A 200 19.13 -3.12 6.96
CA ASP A 200 18.52 -1.80 6.99
C ASP A 200 17.78 -1.44 5.68
N GLU A 201 17.65 -2.38 4.74
CA GLU A 201 17.03 -2.12 3.44
C GLU A 201 16.13 -3.29 2.99
N VAL A 202 14.83 -3.01 2.82
CA VAL A 202 13.82 -3.94 2.28
C VAL A 202 13.39 -3.50 0.89
N HIS A 203 13.34 -4.45 -0.03
CA HIS A 203 12.83 -4.23 -1.38
C HIS A 203 11.45 -4.87 -1.50
N VAL A 204 10.51 -4.11 -2.05
CA VAL A 204 9.17 -4.60 -2.41
C VAL A 204 9.03 -4.47 -3.91
N VAL A 205 8.99 -5.61 -4.60
CA VAL A 205 8.85 -5.67 -6.06
C VAL A 205 7.43 -6.06 -6.40
N PHE A 206 6.79 -5.30 -7.29
CA PHE A 206 5.44 -5.54 -7.79
C PHE A 206 5.52 -5.85 -9.28
N THR A 207 4.85 -6.91 -9.72
CA THR A 207 4.73 -7.24 -11.14
C THR A 207 3.27 -7.45 -11.52
N HIS A 208 2.84 -6.82 -12.62
CA HIS A 208 1.51 -7.02 -13.18
C HIS A 208 1.55 -6.88 -14.70
N SER A 209 1.03 -7.88 -15.41
CA SER A 209 1.01 -7.90 -16.88
C SER A 209 2.38 -7.62 -17.53
N GLY A 210 3.45 -8.15 -16.93
CA GLY A 210 4.84 -7.96 -17.41
C GLY A 210 5.46 -6.60 -17.10
N VAL A 211 4.73 -5.69 -16.44
CA VAL A 211 5.29 -4.43 -15.94
C VAL A 211 5.75 -4.65 -14.50
N THR A 212 7.03 -4.37 -14.25
CA THR A 212 7.63 -4.49 -12.93
C THR A 212 8.03 -3.12 -12.40
N CYS A 213 7.71 -2.87 -11.14
CA CYS A 213 8.18 -1.72 -10.39
C CYS A 213 8.64 -2.14 -9.00
N LYS A 214 9.41 -1.28 -8.33
CA LYS A 214 10.04 -1.58 -7.06
C LYS A 214 9.95 -0.38 -6.13
N GLN A 215 9.63 -0.63 -4.86
CA GLN A 215 9.81 0.33 -3.78
C GLN A 215 10.95 -0.16 -2.90
N ILE A 216 11.82 0.76 -2.52
CA ILE A 216 12.94 0.49 -1.64
C ILE A 216 12.68 1.23 -0.34
N TYR A 217 12.76 0.49 0.76
CA TYR A 217 12.48 0.97 2.09
C TYR A 217 13.74 0.89 2.93
N ASN A 218 14.06 2.00 3.59
CA ASN A 218 15.14 2.04 4.57
C ASN A 218 14.53 1.95 5.97
N ARG A 219 15.24 1.26 6.86
CA ARG A 219 14.87 1.21 8.27
C ARG A 219 14.91 2.61 8.87
N VAL A 220 13.93 2.93 9.70
CA VAL A 220 13.90 4.15 10.50
C VAL A 220 13.71 3.80 11.97
N GLU A 221 14.39 4.53 12.84
CA GLU A 221 14.25 4.42 14.30
C GLU A 221 12.94 5.05 14.80
#